data_AF-A0A814CAL1-F1
#
_entry.id   AF-A0A814CAL1-F1
#
_cell.length_a   1.000
_cell.length_b   1.000
_cell.length_c   1.000
_cell.angle_alpha   90.00
_cell.angle_beta   90.00
_cell.angle_gamma   90.00
#
_symmetry.space_group_name_H-M   'P 1'
#
loop_
_entity.id
_entity.type
_entity.pdbx_description
1 polymer ?
#
loop_
_entity_poly.entity_id
_entity_poly.type
_entity_poly.pdbx_seq_one_letter_code
_entity_poly.pdbx_strand_id
1 'polypeptide(L)'
;MNYPGVGLAAPRYVHSCIIENKSSNNVIVQVVYQKVAGEGGLVEGVTSNFDIPAGGNYQVAERIQDHGSFTTRNTIESIEITRVDGQTQKLTAPFDGVFSPQLDWLFVIDENQIHSG
;
A
#
# COMPACT_ATOMS: atom_id res chain seq x y z
N MET A 1 -8.85 39.99 -10.12
CA MET A 1 -8.00 38.81 -10.35
C MET A 1 -8.08 37.94 -9.12
N ASN A 2 -8.82 36.83 -9.19
CA ASN A 2 -8.84 35.83 -8.12
C ASN A 2 -7.62 34.95 -8.30
N TYR A 3 -6.69 34.96 -7.34
CA TYR A 3 -5.68 33.91 -7.24
C TYR A 3 -6.42 32.63 -6.82
N PRO A 4 -6.45 31.56 -7.64
CA PRO A 4 -6.86 30.27 -7.12
C PRO A 4 -5.83 29.91 -6.05
N GLY A 5 -6.25 29.93 -4.78
CA GLY A 5 -5.42 29.46 -3.68
C GLY A 5 -4.95 28.05 -4.03
N VAL A 6 -3.65 27.90 -4.26
CA VAL A 6 -2.98 26.60 -4.33
C VAL A 6 -3.04 26.02 -2.92
N GLY A 7 -4.19 25.43 -2.58
CA GLY A 7 -4.31 24.58 -1.42
C GLY A 7 -3.37 23.41 -1.62
N LEU A 8 -2.34 23.29 -0.78
CA LEU A 8 -1.51 22.11 -0.72
C LEU A 8 -2.43 20.92 -0.44
N ALA A 9 -2.67 20.08 -1.44
CA ALA A 9 -3.40 18.84 -1.23
C ALA A 9 -2.59 18.02 -0.22
N ALA A 10 -3.21 17.65 0.91
CA ALA A 10 -2.55 16.83 1.91
C ALA A 10 -2.10 15.51 1.25
N PRO A 11 -0.86 15.07 1.49
CA PRO A 11 -0.37 13.82 0.92
C PRO A 11 -1.23 12.64 1.38
N ARG A 12 -1.74 11.87 0.41
CA ARG A 12 -2.63 10.71 0.62
C ARG A 12 -1.84 9.40 0.62
N TYR A 13 -0.84 9.32 1.48
CA TYR A 13 0.11 8.21 1.50
C TYR A 13 -0.26 7.17 2.55
N VAL A 14 -0.08 5.90 2.22
CA VAL A 14 -0.15 4.80 3.18
C VAL A 14 1.27 4.24 3.30
N HIS A 15 1.81 4.24 4.51
CA HIS A 15 3.17 3.75 4.78
C HIS A 15 3.19 2.37 5.45
N SER A 16 2.09 2.04 6.12
CA SER A 16 1.82 0.71 6.69
C SER A 16 0.32 0.46 6.73
N CYS A 17 -0.04 -0.83 6.73
CA CYS A 17 -1.43 -1.25 6.63
C CYS A 17 -1.67 -2.61 7.28
N ILE A 18 -2.93 -2.86 7.60
CA ILE A 18 -3.46 -4.19 7.92
C ILE A 18 -4.19 -4.68 6.67
N ILE A 19 -3.93 -5.92 6.27
CA ILE A 19 -4.67 -6.58 5.21
C ILE A 19 -5.45 -7.74 5.83
N GLU A 20 -6.78 -7.64 5.83
CA GLU A 20 -7.69 -8.68 6.31
C GLU A 20 -8.21 -9.52 5.15
N ASN A 21 -8.11 -10.84 5.26
CA ASN A 21 -8.74 -11.77 4.33
C ASN A 21 -10.05 -12.29 4.92
N LYS A 22 -11.18 -11.76 4.42
CA LYS A 22 -12.53 -12.21 4.76
C LYS A 22 -13.12 -13.18 3.72
N SER A 23 -12.34 -13.57 2.71
CA SER A 23 -12.75 -14.59 1.76
C SER A 23 -12.63 -16.00 2.36
N SER A 24 -13.27 -16.96 1.70
CA SER A 24 -13.28 -18.37 2.08
C SER A 24 -11.97 -19.11 1.76
N ASN A 25 -11.05 -18.47 1.04
CA ASN A 25 -9.82 -19.09 0.55
C ASN A 25 -8.58 -18.32 1.00
N ASN A 26 -7.44 -18.99 0.98
CA ASN A 26 -6.16 -18.31 1.15
C ASN A 26 -5.88 -17.42 -0.06
N VAL A 27 -5.20 -16.31 0.17
CA VAL A 27 -4.80 -15.37 -0.88
C VAL A 27 -3.30 -15.08 -0.77
N ILE A 28 -2.64 -14.99 -1.93
CA ILE A 28 -1.27 -14.52 -2.03
C ILE A 28 -1.34 -13.01 -2.21
N VAL A 29 -0.60 -12.25 -1.39
CA VAL A 29 -0.59 -10.79 -1.45
C VAL A 29 0.81 -10.30 -1.77
N GLN A 30 0.89 -9.38 -2.73
CA GLN A 30 2.07 -8.62 -3.09
C GLN A 30 1.87 -7.14 -2.77
N VAL A 31 2.70 -6.59 -1.89
CA VAL A 31 2.75 -5.15 -1.61
C VAL A 31 3.93 -4.54 -2.35
N VAL A 32 3.66 -3.56 -3.19
CA VAL A 32 4.65 -2.82 -3.96
C VAL A 32 4.79 -1.42 -3.38
N TYR A 33 6.02 -0.99 -3.11
CA TYR A 33 6.32 0.33 -2.57
C TYR A 33 6.81 1.26 -3.68
N GLN A 34 6.46 2.55 -3.59
CA GLN A 34 6.89 3.59 -4.52
C GLN A 34 8.41 3.67 -4.57
N LYS A 35 8.93 3.87 -5.78
CA LYS A 35 10.34 4.20 -5.98
C LYS A 35 10.62 5.58 -5.41
N VAL A 36 11.62 5.68 -4.56
CA VAL A 36 12.08 6.97 -4.02
C VAL A 36 13.31 7.40 -4.82
N ALA A 37 13.35 8.66 -5.26
CA ALA A 37 14.54 9.23 -5.86
C ALA A 37 15.60 9.46 -4.77
N GLY A 38 16.78 8.85 -4.91
CA GLY A 38 17.96 9.14 -4.09
C GLY A 38 18.98 10.00 -4.84
N GLU A 39 20.01 10.49 -4.15
CA GLU A 39 21.08 11.35 -4.70
C GLU A 39 21.85 10.73 -5.90
N GLY A 40 21.63 9.46 -6.23
CA GLY A 40 22.24 8.75 -7.37
C GLY A 40 21.27 8.09 -8.36
N GLY A 41 19.96 8.30 -8.25
CA GLY A 41 18.95 7.70 -9.15
C GLY A 41 17.70 7.17 -8.44
N LEU A 42 16.80 6.52 -9.20
CA LEU A 42 15.62 5.84 -8.65
C LEU A 42 16.06 4.60 -7.86
N VAL A 43 15.71 4.55 -6.57
CA VAL A 43 15.84 3.33 -5.76
C VAL A 43 14.79 2.33 -6.28
N GLU A 44 15.19 1.07 -6.47
CA GLU A 44 14.30 0.00 -6.95
C GLU A 44 13.06 -0.13 -6.06
N GLY A 45 11.91 -0.42 -6.68
CA GLY A 45 10.66 -0.62 -5.98
C GLY A 45 10.78 -1.87 -5.12
N VAL A 46 10.63 -1.72 -3.80
CA VAL A 46 10.66 -2.89 -2.91
C VAL A 46 9.32 -3.61 -3.02
N THR A 47 9.34 -4.93 -3.02
CA THR A 47 8.12 -5.75 -2.95
C THR A 47 8.11 -6.58 -1.67
N SER A 48 6.93 -6.96 -1.21
CA SER A 48 6.73 -7.97 -0.15
C SER A 48 5.69 -8.94 -0.63
N ASN A 49 5.97 -10.23 -0.52
CA ASN A 49 5.04 -11.29 -0.89
C ASN A 49 4.76 -12.16 0.33
N PHE A 50 3.50 -12.43 0.61
CA PHE A 50 3.08 -13.27 1.73
C PHE A 50 1.68 -13.85 1.50
N ASP A 51 1.39 -14.95 2.18
CA ASP A 51 0.07 -15.59 2.15
C ASP A 51 -0.77 -15.12 3.35
N ILE A 52 -2.05 -14.85 3.12
CA ILE A 52 -3.03 -14.62 4.19
C ILE A 52 -4.03 -15.77 4.19
N PRO A 53 -4.09 -16.59 5.25
CA PRO A 53 -5.10 -17.64 5.38
C PRO A 53 -6.53 -17.09 5.33
N ALA A 54 -7.51 -17.93 4.95
CA ALA A 54 -8.92 -17.59 5.04
C ALA A 54 -9.30 -17.15 6.47
N GLY A 55 -9.96 -15.99 6.61
CA GLY A 55 -10.30 -15.38 7.90
C GLY A 55 -9.11 -14.76 8.66
N GLY A 56 -7.91 -14.79 8.08
CA GLY A 56 -6.69 -14.26 8.69
C GLY A 56 -6.43 -12.78 8.37
N ASN A 57 -5.36 -12.25 8.93
CA ASN A 57 -4.84 -10.92 8.58
C ASN A 57 -3.32 -10.92 8.55
N TYR A 58 -2.75 -9.86 7.98
CA TYR A 58 -1.33 -9.61 7.98
C TYR A 58 -1.05 -8.11 8.19
N GLN A 59 -0.16 -7.80 9.14
CA GLN A 59 0.34 -6.45 9.35
C GLN A 59 1.53 -6.19 8.41
N VAL A 60 1.37 -5.23 7.51
CA VAL A 60 2.45 -4.68 6.71
C VAL A 60 3.06 -3.53 7.50
N ALA A 61 4.24 -3.77 8.10
CA ALA A 61 4.96 -2.77 8.86
C ALA A 61 5.55 -1.66 7.96
N GLU A 62 5.74 -0.49 8.55
CA GLU A 62 6.41 0.63 7.89
C GLU A 62 7.81 0.23 7.45
N ARG A 63 8.20 0.66 6.25
CA ARG A 63 9.57 0.53 5.75
C ARG A 63 10.28 1.88 5.76
N ILE A 64 11.30 1.97 6.59
CA ILE A 64 12.22 3.11 6.67
C ILE A 64 13.52 2.69 6.01
N GLN A 65 14.00 3.49 5.07
CA GLN A 65 15.31 3.34 4.45
C GLN A 65 16.23 4.46 4.94
N ASP A 66 17.36 4.07 5.50
CA ASP A 66 18.40 4.98 5.93
C ASP A 66 19.41 5.18 4.80
N HIS A 67 19.66 6.45 4.44
CA HIS A 67 20.64 6.87 3.43
C HIS A 67 21.85 7.58 4.06
N GLY A 68 21.98 7.53 5.38
CA GLY A 68 23.05 8.16 6.16
C GLY A 68 22.82 9.65 6.42
N SER A 69 22.57 10.45 5.39
CA SER A 69 22.29 11.90 5.52
C SER A 69 20.81 12.21 5.73
N PHE A 70 19.92 11.29 5.35
CA PHE A 70 18.48 11.38 5.55
C PHE A 70 17.85 9.98 5.61
N THR A 71 16.64 9.90 6.16
CA THR A 71 15.81 8.69 6.14
C THR A 71 14.60 8.91 5.26
N THR A 72 14.24 7.92 4.45
CA THR A 72 13.01 7.93 3.66
C THR A 72 12.04 6.89 4.19
N ARG A 73 10.78 7.30 4.30
CA ARG A 73 9.67 6.40 4.58
C ARG A 73 9.05 5.96 3.26
N ASN A 74 9.00 4.65 3.04
CA ASN A 74 8.42 4.13 1.80
C ASN A 74 6.90 4.23 1.85
N THR A 75 6.32 4.58 0.72
CA THR A 75 4.87 4.65 0.54
C THR A 75 4.42 3.42 -0.24
N ILE A 76 3.34 2.79 0.16
CA ILE A 76 2.72 1.71 -0.60
C ILE A 76 2.16 2.30 -1.90
N GLU A 77 2.64 1.80 -3.03
CA GLU A 77 2.18 2.17 -4.37
C GLU A 77 0.97 1.33 -4.77
N SER A 78 1.04 0.02 -4.55
CA SER A 78 -0.03 -0.89 -4.90
C SER A 78 -0.02 -2.16 -4.06
N ILE A 79 -1.19 -2.78 -3.98
CA ILE A 79 -1.41 -4.09 -3.38
C ILE A 79 -2.04 -4.96 -4.45
N GLU A 80 -1.36 -6.05 -4.79
CA GLU A 80 -1.87 -7.08 -5.69
C GLU A 80 -2.22 -8.33 -4.90
N ILE A 81 -3.36 -8.93 -5.21
CA ILE A 81 -3.82 -10.17 -4.60
C ILE A 81 -4.00 -11.22 -5.69
N THR A 82 -3.64 -12.46 -5.41
CA THR A 82 -3.85 -13.62 -6.26
C THR A 82 -4.67 -14.65 -5.51
N ARG A 83 -5.83 -15.01 -6.08
CA ARG A 83 -6.74 -16.02 -5.53
C ARG A 83 -6.36 -17.43 -6.00
N VAL A 84 -6.96 -18.42 -5.36
CA VAL A 84 -6.76 -19.86 -5.64
C VAL A 84 -7.12 -20.27 -7.07
N ASP A 85 -8.05 -19.56 -7.71
CA ASP A 85 -8.45 -19.77 -9.10
C ASP A 85 -7.49 -19.11 -10.10
N GLY A 86 -6.43 -18.46 -9.60
CA GLY A 86 -5.44 -17.72 -10.38
C GLY A 86 -5.87 -16.30 -10.75
N GLN A 87 -7.06 -15.84 -10.34
CA GLN A 87 -7.47 -14.46 -10.58
C GLN A 87 -6.63 -13.49 -9.76
N THR A 88 -6.09 -12.47 -10.43
CA THR A 88 -5.35 -11.40 -9.80
C THR A 88 -6.15 -10.10 -9.79
N GLN A 89 -5.99 -9.33 -8.73
CA GLN A 89 -6.55 -7.99 -8.62
C GLN A 89 -5.54 -7.06 -7.99
N LYS A 90 -5.50 -5.83 -8.51
CA LYS A 90 -4.53 -4.83 -8.09
C LYS A 90 -5.23 -3.55 -7.67
N LEU A 91 -4.96 -3.10 -6.45
CA LEU A 91 -5.35 -1.80 -5.94
C LEU A 91 -4.12 -0.88 -5.98
N THR A 92 -4.24 0.31 -6.56
CA THR A 92 -3.13 1.25 -6.72
C THR A 92 -3.49 2.58 -6.08
N ALA A 93 -2.50 3.23 -5.44
CA ALA A 93 -2.66 4.54 -4.86
C ALA A 93 -3.08 5.60 -5.92
N PRO A 94 -3.85 6.64 -5.55
CA PRO A 94 -4.36 6.93 -4.21
C PRO A 94 -5.47 5.95 -3.81
N PHE A 95 -5.43 5.50 -2.56
CA PHE A 95 -6.45 4.61 -2.01
C PHE A 95 -7.68 5.41 -1.57
N ASP A 96 -8.87 4.84 -1.79
CA ASP A 96 -10.13 5.45 -1.38
C ASP A 96 -10.16 5.67 0.14
N GLY A 97 -10.73 6.79 0.59
CA GLY A 97 -10.82 7.13 2.02
C GLY A 97 -9.54 7.68 2.65
N VAL A 98 -8.39 7.62 1.97
CA VAL A 98 -7.12 8.17 2.49
C VAL A 98 -7.05 9.67 2.23
N PHE A 99 -7.19 10.48 3.29
CA PHE A 99 -7.15 11.95 3.19
C PHE A 99 -5.90 12.60 3.83
N SER A 100 -5.07 11.80 4.51
CA SER A 100 -3.83 12.19 5.16
C SER A 100 -2.88 10.99 5.19
N PRO A 101 -1.58 11.18 5.54
CA PRO A 101 -0.67 10.05 5.72
C PRO A 101 -1.20 9.05 6.76
N GLN A 102 -1.13 7.76 6.44
CA GLN A 102 -1.62 6.66 7.27
C GLN A 102 -0.51 5.69 7.61
N LEU A 103 -0.55 5.20 8.86
CA LEU A 103 0.35 4.18 9.40
C LEU A 103 -0.36 2.86 9.68
N ASP A 104 -1.68 2.82 9.75
CA ASP A 104 -2.43 1.60 10.02
C ASP A 104 -3.70 1.57 9.16
N TRP A 105 -3.55 1.76 7.85
CA TRP A 105 -4.69 1.72 6.95
C TRP A 105 -5.22 0.30 6.80
N LEU A 106 -6.55 0.13 6.78
CA LEU A 106 -7.15 -1.19 6.61
C LEU A 106 -7.46 -1.46 5.14
N PHE A 107 -7.01 -2.60 4.63
CA PHE A 107 -7.49 -3.19 3.39
C PHE A 107 -8.23 -4.49 3.69
N VAL A 108 -9.38 -4.67 3.06
CA VAL A 108 -10.21 -5.86 3.22
C VAL A 108 -10.29 -6.59 1.89
N ILE A 109 -10.00 -7.88 1.92
CA ILE A 109 -10.18 -8.81 0.80
C ILE A 109 -11.44 -9.62 1.08
N ASP A 110 -12.46 -9.42 0.26
CA ASP A 110 -13.65 -10.27 0.25
C ASP A 110 -13.58 -11.30 -0.91
N GLU A 111 -14.64 -12.07 -1.08
CA GLU A 111 -14.73 -13.10 -2.12
C GLU A 111 -14.41 -12.57 -3.52
N ASN A 112 -14.80 -11.33 -3.80
CA ASN A 112 -14.83 -10.76 -5.14
C ASN A 112 -13.80 -9.66 -5.36
N GLN A 113 -13.38 -8.95 -4.32
CA GLN A 113 -12.54 -7.75 -4.46
C GLN A 113 -11.63 -7.49 -3.25
N ILE A 114 -10.59 -6.69 -3.48
CA ILE A 114 -9.87 -5.96 -2.43
C ILE A 114 -10.34 -4.51 -2.42
N HIS A 115 -10.58 -3.94 -1.24
CA HIS A 115 -10.98 -2.55 -1.08
C HIS A 115 -10.37 -1.91 0.17
N SER A 116 -10.40 -0.57 0.22
CA SER A 116 -10.04 0.20 1.42
C SER A 116 -11.18 0.14 2.43
N GLY A 117 -10.86 -0.09 3.70
CA GLY A 117 -11.82 -0.16 4.81
C GLY A 117 -12.32 1.18 5.33
#